data_AF-F8P1Q1-F1
#
_entry.id   AF-F8P1Q1-F1
#
_cell.length_a   1.000
_cell.length_b   1.000
_cell.length_c   1.000
_cell.angle_alpha   90.00
_cell.angle_beta   90.00
_cell.angle_gamma   90.00
#
_symmetry.space_group_name_H-M   'P 1'
#
loop_
_entity.id
_entity.type
_entity.pdbx_description
1 polymer ?
#
loop_
_entity_poly.entity_id
_entity_poly.type
_entity_poly.pdbx_seq_one_letter_code
_entity_poly.pdbx_strand_id
1 'polypeptide(L)'
;MKFSAFNYHMQYSHGISAMTARPFSPPVAFRVSARRSPGKLERTHILEGKCHKCSKWIAVEGVKDVEVKVKEIFWWKHAAICHQGSTLPGEGDYYLEDHTYHRLMQLDA
;
A
#
# COMPACT_ATOMS: atom_id res chain seq x y z
N MET A 1 7.95 17.37 -9.94
CA MET A 1 8.62 16.85 -8.73
C MET A 1 9.64 15.79 -9.17
N LYS A 2 10.94 15.95 -8.91
CA LYS A 2 11.97 14.97 -9.31
C LYS A 2 11.79 13.69 -8.46
N PHE A 3 11.44 12.58 -9.10
CA PHE A 3 11.50 11.27 -8.45
C PHE A 3 12.94 10.78 -8.47
N SER A 4 13.57 10.60 -7.31
CA SER A 4 14.83 9.90 -7.22
C SER A 4 14.61 8.41 -7.49
N ALA A 5 15.62 7.74 -8.06
CA ALA A 5 15.61 6.29 -8.23
C ALA A 5 15.38 5.58 -6.88
N PHE A 6 15.93 6.15 -5.80
CA PHE A 6 15.70 5.71 -4.44
C PHE A 6 14.20 5.78 -4.05
N ASN A 7 13.54 6.92 -4.23
CA ASN A 7 12.12 7.05 -3.89
C ASN A 7 11.23 6.11 -4.71
N TYR A 8 11.57 5.88 -5.98
CA TYR A 8 10.87 4.89 -6.80
C TYR A 8 11.03 3.48 -6.22
N HIS A 9 12.26 3.09 -5.88
CA HIS A 9 12.55 1.80 -5.28
C HIS A 9 11.80 1.59 -3.95
N MET A 10 11.86 2.58 -3.05
CA MET A 10 11.16 2.52 -1.77
C MET A 10 9.65 2.34 -1.93
N GLN A 11 9.02 3.01 -2.90
CA GLN A 11 7.58 2.88 -3.13
C GLN A 11 7.17 1.55 -3.75
N TYR A 12 7.91 1.08 -4.76
CA TYR A 12 7.47 -0.05 -5.59
C TYR A 12 8.13 -1.38 -5.28
N SER A 13 9.21 -1.37 -4.49
CA SER A 13 9.87 -2.59 -3.98
C SER A 13 9.59 -2.83 -2.51
N HIS A 14 9.32 -1.77 -1.73
CA HIS A 14 9.11 -1.86 -0.28
C HIS A 14 7.76 -1.30 0.20
N GLY A 15 6.94 -0.73 -0.68
CA GLY A 15 5.65 -0.17 -0.31
C GLY A 15 5.73 1.02 0.66
N ILE A 16 6.83 1.78 0.64
CA ILE A 16 7.05 2.91 1.55
C ILE A 16 6.65 4.22 0.85
N SER A 17 5.74 4.96 1.49
CA SER A 17 5.27 6.27 1.05
C SER A 17 6.39 7.30 1.07
N ALA A 18 6.58 8.00 -0.05
CA ALA A 18 7.51 9.12 -0.11
C ALA A 18 7.05 10.34 0.72
N MET A 19 5.77 10.41 1.10
CA MET A 19 5.22 11.53 1.88
C MET A 19 5.34 11.33 3.39
N THR A 20 5.15 10.10 3.86
CA THR A 20 5.13 9.78 5.30
C THR A 20 6.36 9.02 5.77
N ALA A 21 7.21 8.56 4.85
CA ALA A 21 8.31 7.64 5.13
C ALA A 21 7.87 6.36 5.86
N ARG A 22 6.59 6.00 5.75
CA ARG A 22 5.95 4.82 6.38
C ARG A 22 5.37 3.90 5.31
N PRO A 23 5.17 2.60 5.60
CA PRO A 23 4.47 1.69 4.70
C PRO A 23 3.09 2.21 4.30
N PHE A 24 2.65 1.91 3.08
CA PHE A 24 1.27 2.14 2.65
C PHE A 24 0.32 1.23 3.41
N SER A 25 -0.84 1.76 3.80
CA SER A 25 -1.91 0.96 4.40
C SER A 25 -2.35 -0.20 3.48
N PRO A 26 -2.66 -1.37 4.03
CA PRO A 26 -3.16 -2.51 3.27
C PRO A 26 -4.61 -2.28 2.82
N PRO A 27 -5.11 -3.10 1.86
CA PRO A 27 -6.54 -3.14 1.55
C PRO A 27 -7.38 -3.50 2.78
N VAL A 28 -8.52 -2.84 2.96
CA VAL A 28 -9.43 -3.12 4.09
C VAL A 28 -10.29 -4.36 3.89
N ALA A 29 -10.35 -4.87 2.66
CA ALA A 29 -11.05 -6.08 2.30
C ALA A 29 -10.51 -6.61 0.97
N PHE A 30 -10.71 -7.90 0.72
CA PHE A 30 -10.40 -8.54 -0.55
C PHE A 30 -11.66 -9.15 -1.17
N ARG A 31 -11.71 -9.19 -2.50
CA ARG A 31 -12.70 -9.95 -3.26
C ARG A 31 -12.10 -10.48 -4.54
N VAL A 32 -12.72 -11.51 -5.11
CA VAL A 32 -12.37 -12.02 -6.43
C VAL A 32 -13.48 -11.66 -7.40
N SER A 33 -13.14 -11.10 -8.56
CA SER A 33 -14.10 -10.76 -9.61
C SER A 33 -13.75 -11.44 -10.93
N ALA A 34 -14.78 -11.92 -11.63
CA ALA A 34 -14.62 -12.51 -12.96
C ALA A 34 -14.37 -11.41 -14.01
N ARG A 35 -13.41 -11.63 -14.90
CA ARG A 35 -13.14 -10.73 -16.02
C ARG A 35 -14.10 -11.00 -17.17
N ARG A 36 -14.63 -9.93 -17.77
CA ARG A 36 -15.66 -10.01 -18.83
C ARG A 36 -15.19 -10.65 -20.13
N SER A 37 -13.92 -10.49 -20.49
CA SER A 37 -13.34 -11.03 -21.73
C SER A 37 -11.84 -11.29 -21.55
N PRO A 38 -11.46 -12.41 -20.92
CA PRO A 38 -10.06 -12.76 -20.71
C PRO A 38 -9.43 -13.29 -22.01
N GLY A 39 -8.23 -12.80 -22.34
CA GLY A 39 -7.40 -13.40 -23.39
C GLY A 39 -6.89 -14.80 -23.02
N LYS A 40 -6.42 -15.57 -24.01
CA LYS A 40 -5.99 -16.98 -23.84
C LYS A 40 -4.95 -17.22 -22.73
N LEU A 41 -4.07 -16.26 -22.47
CA LEU A 41 -2.99 -16.32 -21.47
C LEU A 41 -3.22 -15.35 -20.30
N GLU A 42 -4.45 -14.86 -20.16
CA GLU A 42 -4.83 -13.94 -19.12
C GLU A 42 -5.67 -14.64 -18.06
N ARG A 43 -5.60 -14.12 -16.83
CA ARG A 43 -6.44 -14.60 -15.75
C ARG A 43 -7.92 -14.36 -16.07
N THR A 44 -8.74 -15.35 -15.77
CA THR A 44 -10.21 -15.28 -15.86
C THR A 44 -10.82 -14.58 -14.66
N HIS A 45 -10.11 -14.57 -13.54
CA HIS A 45 -10.48 -13.90 -12.29
C HIS A 45 -9.36 -12.96 -11.85
N ILE A 46 -9.73 -11.89 -11.16
CA ILE A 46 -8.78 -10.95 -10.55
C ILE A 46 -9.09 -10.82 -9.06
N LEU A 47 -8.06 -10.92 -8.24
CA LEU A 47 -8.07 -10.49 -6.85
C LEU A 47 -8.06 -8.96 -6.80
N GLU A 48 -9.02 -8.39 -6.08
CA GLU A 48 -9.16 -6.96 -5.84
C GLU A 48 -9.08 -6.66 -4.34
N GLY A 49 -8.44 -5.55 -3.99
CA GLY A 49 -8.39 -4.97 -2.66
C GLY A 49 -9.24 -3.71 -2.56
N LYS A 50 -9.98 -3.54 -1.47
CA LYS A 50 -10.77 -2.32 -1.19
C LYS A 50 -9.89 -1.25 -0.57
N CYS A 51 -9.86 -0.05 -1.16
CA CYS A 51 -9.14 1.09 -0.63
C CYS A 51 -9.90 1.80 0.49
N HIS A 52 -9.21 2.12 1.58
CA HIS A 52 -9.78 2.86 2.71
C HIS A 52 -10.09 4.30 2.35
N LYS A 53 -9.24 4.93 1.54
CA LYS A 53 -9.39 6.35 1.17
C LYS A 53 -10.44 6.57 0.10
N CYS A 54 -10.37 5.85 -1.02
CA CYS A 54 -11.28 6.07 -2.15
C CYS A 54 -12.46 5.09 -2.20
N SER A 55 -12.52 4.08 -1.32
CA SER A 55 -13.55 3.04 -1.28
C SER A 55 -13.71 2.18 -2.54
N LYS A 56 -12.83 2.36 -3.54
CA LYS A 56 -12.84 1.57 -4.78
C LYS A 56 -12.16 0.22 -4.57
N TRP A 57 -12.60 -0.76 -5.36
CA TRP A 57 -11.94 -2.05 -5.51
C TRP A 57 -10.86 -1.93 -6.59
N ILE A 58 -9.63 -2.26 -6.22
CA ILE A 58 -8.43 -2.11 -7.05
C ILE A 58 -7.85 -3.49 -7.29
N ALA A 59 -7.53 -3.83 -8.53
CA ALA A 59 -6.80 -5.06 -8.83
C ALA A 59 -5.46 -5.09 -8.07
N VAL A 60 -5.24 -6.13 -7.28
CA VAL A 60 -3.99 -6.34 -6.52
C VAL A 60 -3.07 -7.35 -7.20
N GLU A 61 -3.42 -7.76 -8.41
CA GLU A 61 -2.61 -8.63 -9.26
C GLU A 61 -2.68 -8.22 -10.73
N GLY A 62 -1.76 -8.75 -11.54
CA GLY A 62 -1.71 -8.49 -12.97
C GLY A 62 -2.72 -9.30 -13.77
N VAL A 63 -3.04 -8.81 -14.97
CA VAL A 63 -3.93 -9.52 -15.90
C VAL A 63 -3.27 -10.77 -16.49
N LYS A 64 -1.98 -10.70 -16.80
CA LYS A 64 -1.22 -11.82 -17.36
C LYS A 64 -0.92 -12.84 -16.29
N ASP A 65 -1.13 -14.12 -16.60
CA ASP A 65 -0.81 -15.19 -15.67
C ASP A 65 0.69 -15.53 -15.66
N VAL A 66 1.46 -14.59 -15.13
CA VAL A 66 2.92 -14.69 -14.99
C VAL A 66 3.32 -14.36 -13.56
N GLU A 67 4.42 -14.97 -13.13
CA GLU A 67 5.03 -14.63 -11.85
C GLU A 67 5.66 -13.23 -11.92
N VAL A 68 5.47 -12.46 -10.85
CA VAL A 68 6.05 -11.14 -10.68
C VAL A 68 6.95 -11.15 -9.46
N LYS A 69 8.05 -10.38 -9.52
CA LYS A 69 9.05 -10.30 -8.43
C LYS A 69 8.47 -9.75 -7.12
N VAL A 70 7.50 -8.85 -7.22
CA VAL A 70 6.83 -8.21 -6.10
C VAL A 70 5.34 -8.20 -6.43
N LYS A 71 4.53 -8.95 -5.69
CA LYS A 71 3.09 -9.10 -5.99
C LYS A 71 2.32 -7.86 -5.55
N GLU A 72 2.73 -7.25 -4.45
CA GLU A 72 2.12 -6.10 -3.81
C GLU A 72 2.28 -4.81 -4.62
N ILE A 73 3.16 -4.79 -5.62
CA ILE A 73 3.40 -3.62 -6.48
C ILE A 73 2.11 -3.11 -7.16
N PHE A 74 1.17 -4.00 -7.48
CA PHE A 74 -0.12 -3.62 -8.07
C PHE A 74 -0.94 -2.75 -7.11
N TRP A 75 -0.95 -3.11 -5.82
CA TRP A 75 -1.55 -2.31 -4.76
C TRP A 75 -0.79 -1.00 -4.54
N TRP A 76 0.55 -1.07 -4.42
CA TRP A 76 1.37 0.11 -4.10
C TRP A 76 1.32 1.18 -5.19
N LYS A 77 1.13 0.81 -6.46
CA LYS A 77 0.86 1.78 -7.54
C LYS A 77 -0.39 2.60 -7.29
N HIS A 78 -1.45 1.99 -6.79
CA HIS A 78 -2.64 2.72 -6.38
C HIS A 78 -2.36 3.56 -5.13
N ALA A 79 -1.75 2.96 -4.10
CA ALA A 79 -1.51 3.62 -2.82
C ALA A 79 -0.62 4.87 -2.96
N ALA A 80 0.44 4.81 -3.78
CA ALA A 80 1.35 5.92 -4.02
C ALA A 80 0.65 7.16 -4.60
N ILE A 81 -0.38 6.96 -5.42
CA ILE A 81 -1.15 8.05 -6.03
C ILE A 81 -2.31 8.47 -5.12
N CYS A 82 -2.99 7.48 -4.53
CA CYS A 82 -4.25 7.69 -3.83
C CYS A 82 -4.02 8.13 -2.38
N HIS A 83 -3.23 7.41 -1.59
CA HIS A 83 -3.21 7.56 -0.13
C HIS A 83 -2.73 8.96 0.29
N GLN A 84 -1.67 9.49 -0.33
CA GLN A 84 -1.15 10.84 -0.08
C GLN A 84 -1.00 11.18 1.42
N GLY A 85 -0.47 10.24 2.19
CA GLY A 85 -0.29 10.36 3.64
C GLY A 85 -1.48 9.95 4.51
N SER A 86 -2.62 9.58 3.91
CA SER A 86 -3.71 8.93 4.65
C SER A 86 -3.33 7.50 5.04
N THR A 87 -3.51 7.16 6.31
CA THR A 87 -3.34 5.82 6.86
C THR A 87 -4.63 5.30 7.49
N LEU A 88 -4.68 4.00 7.82
CA LEU A 88 -5.79 3.43 8.59
C LEU A 88 -5.69 3.83 10.07
N PRO A 89 -6.82 3.96 10.77
CA PRO A 89 -6.83 4.12 12.22
C PRO A 89 -6.11 2.97 12.92
N GLY A 90 -5.28 3.28 13.93
CA GLY A 90 -4.47 2.30 14.65
C GLY A 90 -3.15 1.92 13.97
N GLU A 91 -2.91 2.38 12.74
CA GLU A 91 -1.57 2.35 12.16
C GLU A 91 -0.75 3.53 12.68
N GLY A 92 0.46 3.27 13.20
CA GLY A 92 1.38 4.35 13.56
C GLY A 92 1.88 4.35 15.00
N ASP A 93 1.40 3.43 15.85
CA ASP A 93 1.90 3.23 17.21
C ASP A 93 3.22 2.45 17.18
N TYR A 94 4.27 3.13 16.71
CA TYR A 94 5.62 2.58 16.66
C TYR A 94 6.37 2.76 17.98
N TYR A 95 5.88 3.61 18.87
CA TYR A 95 6.51 3.88 20.15
C TYR A 95 5.86 3.02 21.22
N LEU A 96 6.71 2.38 22.02
CA LEU A 96 6.27 1.80 23.27
C LEU A 96 6.11 2.95 24.27
N GLU A 97 4.91 3.11 24.82
CA GLU A 97 4.69 4.04 25.93
C GLU A 97 5.34 3.45 27.20
N ASP A 98 6.64 3.72 27.36
CA ASP A 98 7.43 3.28 28.49
C ASP A 98 7.86 4.48 29.37
N HIS A 99 8.55 4.16 30.46
CA HIS A 99 9.08 5.18 31.36
C HIS A 99 9.97 6.21 30.63
N THR A 100 10.74 5.80 29.63
CA THR A 100 11.62 6.68 28.86
C THR A 100 10.80 7.63 27.99
N TYR A 101 9.79 7.11 27.27
CA TYR A 101 8.88 7.91 26.47
C TYR A 101 8.19 8.99 27.30
N HIS A 102 7.59 8.61 28.44
CA HIS A 102 6.93 9.57 29.33
C HIS A 102 7.91 10.60 29.89
N ARG A 103 9.15 10.19 30.21
CA ARG A 103 10.18 11.11 30.70
C ARG A 103 10.58 12.14 29.64
N LEU A 104 10.70 11.76 28.38
CA LEU A 104 11.00 12.67 27.27
C LEU A 104 9.85 13.67 27.05
N MET A 105 8.60 13.20 27.04
CA MET A 105 7.43 14.07 26.88
C MET A 105 7.28 15.12 28.00
N GLN A 106 7.74 14.84 29.21
CA GLN A 106 7.77 15.81 30.31
C GLN A 106 8.87 16.86 30.18
N LEU A 107 9.94 16.58 29.42
CA LEU A 107 11.06 17.49 29.23
C LEU A 107 10.85 18.45 28.05
N ASP A 108 9.99 18.08 27.09
CA ASP A 108 9.61 18.90 25.93
C ASP A 108 8.43 19.87 26.21
N ALA A 109 7.91 19.89 27.44
CA ALA A 109 6.81 20.75 27.90
C ALA A 109 7.31 21.96 28.72
#